data_AF-A0A5C9BGB8-F1
#
_entry.id   AF-A0A5C9BGB8-F1
#
_cell.length_a   1.000
_cell.length_b   1.000
_cell.length_c   1.000
_cell.angle_alpha   90.00
_cell.angle_beta   90.00
_cell.angle_gamma   90.00
#
_symmetry.space_group_name_H-M   'P 1'
#
loop_
_entity.id
_entity.type
_entity.pdbx_description
1 polymer ?
#
loop_
_entity_poly.entity_id
_entity_poly.type
_entity_poly.pdbx_seq_one_letter_code
_entity_poly.pdbx_strand_id
1 'polypeptide(L)'
;MSQSTPQRCKIEISVSGPSREYQSQGSAVTFVPLTIKRRHTRKLLIAPPGQEDAKVRSSFDLPMIRTIGKAFYWQKLLDSGEVANATELARQLKLEPGWVAEVLRLTRLAPDIVQAILDGRQPRHLNLHAIRGRQADVPVDWEEQRRLLGFRPMA
;
A
#
# COMPACT_ATOMS: atom_id res chain seq x y z
N MET A 1 -45.89 16.25 -14.41
CA MET A 1 -44.50 16.45 -14.87
C MET A 1 -43.58 15.78 -13.84
N SER A 2 -43.31 14.48 -14.01
CA SER A 2 -42.51 13.71 -13.03
C SER A 2 -41.05 13.67 -13.48
N GLN A 3 -40.16 14.25 -12.67
CA GLN A 3 -38.72 14.19 -12.91
C GLN A 3 -38.19 12.81 -12.51
N SER A 4 -37.55 12.14 -13.47
CA SER A 4 -36.87 10.85 -13.27
C SER A 4 -35.49 11.09 -12.65
N THR A 5 -35.28 10.58 -11.44
CA THR A 5 -33.99 10.61 -10.75
C THR A 5 -33.03 9.62 -11.43
N PRO A 6 -31.83 10.01 -11.87
CA PRO A 6 -30.93 9.08 -12.56
C PRO A 6 -30.39 8.02 -11.58
N GLN A 7 -30.69 6.75 -11.87
CA GLN A 7 -30.14 5.60 -11.17
C GLN A 7 -28.62 5.53 -11.37
N ARG A 8 -27.89 5.22 -10.28
CA ARG A 8 -26.44 4.96 -10.34
C ARG A 8 -26.18 3.71 -11.16
N CYS A 9 -25.86 3.89 -12.44
CA CYS A 9 -25.45 2.81 -13.32
C CYS A 9 -24.08 2.28 -12.87
N LYS A 10 -23.98 0.96 -12.65
CA LYS A 10 -22.71 0.27 -12.40
C LYS A 10 -21.95 0.24 -13.73
N ILE A 11 -21.01 1.17 -13.91
CA ILE A 11 -20.19 1.23 -15.12
C ILE A 11 -19.17 0.09 -15.07
N GLU A 12 -19.43 -0.98 -15.83
CA GLU A 12 -18.42 -1.98 -16.19
C GLU A 12 -17.72 -1.50 -17.46
N ILE A 13 -16.44 -1.12 -17.34
CA ILE A 13 -15.62 -0.68 -18.48
C ILE A 13 -14.83 -1.90 -18.94
N SER A 14 -15.28 -2.53 -20.02
CA SER A 14 -14.50 -3.54 -20.75
C SER A 14 -13.60 -2.86 -21.78
N VAL A 15 -12.35 -3.32 -21.88
CA VAL A 15 -11.32 -2.76 -22.76
C VAL A 15 -11.63 -3.11 -24.22
N SER A 16 -11.64 -2.14 -25.12
CA SER A 16 -11.57 -2.43 -26.56
C SER A 16 -10.65 -1.44 -27.30
N GLY A 17 -9.50 -1.96 -27.74
CA GLY A 17 -8.69 -1.37 -28.82
C GLY A 17 -7.43 -0.57 -28.42
N PRO A 18 -6.54 -0.30 -29.40
CA PRO A 18 -5.34 0.52 -29.23
C PRO A 18 -5.69 2.00 -29.02
N SER A 19 -4.73 2.81 -28.55
CA SER A 19 -4.89 4.27 -28.49
C SER A 19 -5.23 4.83 -29.87
N ARG A 20 -6.25 5.69 -29.95
CA ARG A 20 -6.69 6.31 -31.21
C ARG A 20 -6.85 7.79 -31.02
N GLU A 21 -6.32 8.57 -31.96
CA GLU A 21 -6.52 10.00 -32.00
C GLU A 21 -7.58 10.30 -33.05
N TYR A 22 -8.59 11.10 -32.70
CA TYR A 22 -9.60 11.54 -33.65
C TYR A 22 -9.97 13.01 -33.39
N GLN A 23 -10.32 13.71 -34.47
CA GLN A 23 -10.82 15.09 -34.37
C GLN A 23 -12.35 15.06 -34.29
N SER A 24 -12.91 15.72 -33.29
CA SER A 24 -14.36 15.88 -33.12
C SER A 24 -14.69 17.37 -32.94
N GLN A 25 -15.51 17.91 -33.85
CA GLN A 25 -15.99 19.31 -33.81
C GLN A 25 -14.90 20.36 -33.53
N GLY A 26 -13.74 20.25 -34.21
CA GLY A 26 -12.63 21.20 -34.06
C GLY A 26 -11.72 20.98 -32.84
N SER A 27 -11.94 19.92 -32.04
CA SER A 27 -11.08 19.53 -30.92
C SER A 27 -10.37 18.20 -31.20
N ALA A 28 -9.06 18.14 -30.93
CA ALA A 28 -8.30 16.89 -30.97
C ALA A 28 -8.59 16.06 -29.71
N VAL A 29 -9.05 14.83 -29.88
CA VAL A 29 -9.38 13.90 -28.79
C VAL A 29 -8.51 12.66 -28.90
N THR A 30 -7.69 12.41 -27.87
CA THR A 30 -6.85 11.21 -27.77
C THR A 30 -7.53 10.19 -26.86
N PHE A 31 -7.90 9.04 -27.43
CA PHE A 31 -8.41 7.90 -26.67
C PHE A 31 -7.23 7.07 -26.14
N VAL A 32 -7.16 6.92 -24.81
CA VAL A 32 -6.15 6.08 -24.13
C VAL A 32 -6.86 4.96 -23.38
N PRO A 33 -6.68 3.68 -23.76
CA PRO A 33 -7.31 2.55 -23.09
C PRO A 33 -6.68 2.33 -21.70
N LEU A 34 -7.31 2.88 -20.67
CA LEU A 34 -6.86 2.76 -19.27
C LEU A 34 -7.80 1.83 -18.48
N THR A 35 -7.22 1.03 -17.58
CA THR A 35 -7.98 0.13 -16.71
C THR A 35 -8.14 0.76 -15.33
N ILE A 36 -9.36 1.04 -14.90
CA ILE A 36 -9.62 1.54 -13.54
C ILE A 36 -9.97 0.36 -12.64
N LYS A 37 -9.06 -0.08 -11.77
CA LYS A 37 -9.37 -1.05 -10.70
C LYS A 37 -9.71 -0.32 -9.40
N ARG A 38 -10.39 -0.97 -8.46
CA ARG A 38 -10.71 -0.39 -7.15
C ARG A 38 -10.02 -1.20 -6.05
N ARG A 39 -9.28 -0.54 -5.16
CA ARG A 39 -8.76 -1.14 -3.91
C ARG A 39 -9.50 -0.51 -2.74
N HIS A 40 -10.42 -1.27 -2.16
CA HIS A 40 -11.37 -0.80 -1.14
C HIS A 40 -12.12 0.47 -1.59
N THR A 41 -11.84 1.62 -0.98
CA THR A 41 -12.50 2.90 -1.27
C THR A 41 -11.78 3.74 -2.33
N ARG A 42 -10.55 3.37 -2.75
CA ARG A 42 -9.74 4.15 -3.70
C ARG A 42 -9.82 3.58 -5.13
N LYS A 43 -9.89 4.46 -6.13
CA LYS A 43 -9.75 4.13 -7.55
C LYS A 43 -8.26 4.04 -7.91
N LEU A 44 -7.87 3.00 -8.64
CA LEU A 44 -6.54 2.74 -9.15
C LEU A 44 -6.57 2.85 -10.68
N LEU A 45 -5.76 3.71 -11.25
CA LEU A 45 -5.52 3.77 -12.70
C LEU A 45 -4.38 2.81 -13.05
N ILE A 46 -4.63 1.91 -13.99
CA ILE A 46 -3.68 0.95 -14.54
C ILE A 46 -3.45 1.33 -16.00
N ALA A 47 -2.18 1.45 -16.36
CA ALA A 47 -1.77 1.78 -17.73
C ALA A 47 -2.12 0.65 -18.71
N PRO A 48 -2.33 0.98 -20.00
CA PRO A 48 -2.55 -0.03 -21.04
C PRO A 48 -1.40 -1.04 -21.16
N PRO A 49 -1.69 -2.30 -21.57
CA PRO A 49 -0.68 -3.32 -21.77
C PRO A 49 0.34 -2.89 -22.86
N GLY A 50 1.63 -3.01 -22.57
CA GLY A 50 2.73 -2.67 -23.48
C GLY A 50 3.36 -1.29 -23.27
N GLN A 51 2.76 -0.44 -22.42
CA GLN A 51 3.45 0.71 -21.83
C GLN A 51 4.06 0.23 -20.52
N GLU A 52 5.35 0.44 -20.29
CA GLU A 52 5.93 0.29 -18.96
C GLU A 52 5.05 1.04 -17.98
N ASP A 53 4.81 0.48 -16.79
CA ASP A 53 4.13 1.16 -15.70
C ASP A 53 4.77 2.55 -15.58
N ALA A 54 4.14 3.58 -16.19
CA ALA A 54 4.47 4.96 -15.94
C ALA A 54 4.58 5.01 -14.44
N LYS A 55 5.71 5.50 -13.90
CA LYS A 55 6.08 5.45 -12.47
C LYS A 55 5.02 6.17 -11.63
N VAL A 56 3.83 5.58 -11.55
CA VAL A 56 2.71 5.98 -10.75
C VAL A 56 3.20 5.57 -9.39
N ARG A 57 3.80 6.56 -8.72
CA ARG A 57 4.21 6.47 -7.31
C ARG A 57 3.08 5.74 -6.62
N SER A 58 3.39 4.60 -6.00
CA SER A 58 2.37 3.86 -5.27
C SER A 58 1.77 4.85 -4.28
N SER A 59 0.44 5.04 -4.34
CA SER A 59 -0.24 6.00 -3.48
C SER A 59 0.14 5.70 -2.03
N PHE A 60 0.62 6.70 -1.29
CA PHE A 60 1.06 6.53 0.10
C PHE A 60 0.04 5.69 0.89
N ASP A 61 0.51 4.56 1.42
CA ASP A 61 -0.29 3.67 2.26
C ASP A 61 -0.24 4.21 3.69
N LEU A 62 -1.06 5.23 3.95
CA LEU A 62 -1.12 5.93 5.25
C LEU A 62 -1.32 4.97 6.43
N PRO A 63 -2.19 3.93 6.37
CA PRO A 63 -2.25 2.93 7.42
C PRO A 63 -0.92 2.24 7.69
N MET A 64 -0.19 1.84 6.65
CA MET A 64 1.12 1.20 6.77
C MET A 64 2.15 2.15 7.40
N ILE A 65 2.23 3.39 6.90
CA ILE A 65 3.11 4.45 7.44
C ILE A 65 2.82 4.72 8.92
N ARG A 66 1.55 4.90 9.29
CA ARG A 66 1.14 5.11 10.69
C ARG A 66 1.52 3.94 11.58
N THR A 67 1.46 2.71 11.07
CA THR A 67 1.77 1.52 11.86
C THR A 67 3.27 1.39 12.08
N ILE A 68 4.09 1.71 11.08
CA ILE A 68 5.54 1.81 11.24
C ILE A 68 5.88 2.90 12.27
N GLY A 69 5.25 4.08 12.19
CA GLY A 69 5.45 5.13 13.18
C GLY A 69 5.12 4.69 14.61
N LYS A 70 4.02 3.93 14.79
CA LYS A 70 3.68 3.32 16.09
C LYS A 70 4.74 2.34 16.57
N ALA A 71 5.30 1.51 15.68
CA ALA A 71 6.33 0.54 16.02
C ALA A 71 7.55 1.22 16.66
N PHE A 72 8.10 2.25 16.01
CA PHE A 72 9.26 2.98 16.53
C PHE A 72 8.92 3.78 17.78
N TYR A 73 7.74 4.40 17.84
CA TYR A 73 7.31 5.13 19.04
C TYR A 73 7.17 4.19 20.25
N TRP A 74 6.54 3.04 20.09
CA TRP A 74 6.39 2.06 21.16
C TRP A 74 7.70 1.43 21.57
N GLN A 75 8.59 1.14 20.61
CA GLN A 75 9.94 0.69 20.92
C GLN A 75 10.67 1.73 21.77
N LYS A 76 10.56 3.02 21.45
CA LYS A 76 11.14 4.10 22.27
C LYS A 76 10.57 4.13 23.70
N LEU A 77 9.27 3.89 23.90
CA LEU A 77 8.68 3.82 25.24
C LEU A 77 9.23 2.64 26.06
N LEU A 78 9.51 1.52 25.39
CA LEU A 78 10.14 0.36 26.02
C LEU A 78 11.61 0.64 26.35
N ASP A 79 12.36 1.21 25.40
CA ASP A 79 13.79 1.49 25.55
C ASP A 79 14.07 2.56 26.61
N SER A 80 13.17 3.54 26.76
CA SER A 80 13.25 4.57 27.80
C SER A 80 12.80 4.08 29.18
N GLY A 81 12.20 2.90 29.27
CA GLY A 81 11.65 2.37 30.52
C GLY A 81 10.35 3.04 30.97
N GLU A 82 9.76 3.96 30.17
CA GLU A 82 8.42 4.51 30.43
C GLU A 82 7.36 3.41 30.51
N VAL A 83 7.56 2.34 29.73
CA VAL A 83 6.75 1.12 29.76
C VAL A 83 7.64 -0.10 29.98
N ALA A 84 7.30 -0.93 30.96
CA ALA A 84 8.17 -2.04 31.38
C ALA A 84 8.29 -3.18 30.34
N ASN A 85 7.22 -3.49 29.60
CA ASN A 85 7.20 -4.56 28.61
C ASN A 85 6.02 -4.43 27.63
N ALA A 86 6.03 -5.24 26.56
CA ALA A 86 5.00 -5.22 25.53
C ALA A 86 3.60 -5.60 26.04
N THR A 87 3.50 -6.46 27.05
CA THR A 87 2.22 -6.86 27.66
C THR A 87 1.58 -5.69 28.42
N GLU A 88 2.40 -4.94 29.16
CA GLU A 88 1.96 -3.74 29.85
C GLU A 88 1.53 -2.66 28.86
N LEU A 89 2.29 -2.47 27.78
CA LEU A 89 1.91 -1.57 26.69
C LEU A 89 0.54 -1.95 26.08
N ALA A 90 0.32 -3.24 25.82
CA ALA A 90 -0.95 -3.74 25.30
C ALA A 90 -2.11 -3.46 26.26
N ARG A 91 -1.90 -3.67 27.57
CA ARG A 91 -2.89 -3.39 28.62
C ARG A 91 -3.24 -1.90 28.67
N GLN A 92 -2.25 -1.01 28.67
CA GLN A 92 -2.45 0.44 28.70
C GLN A 92 -3.24 0.94 27.49
N LEU A 93 -2.93 0.41 26.30
CA LEU A 93 -3.58 0.78 25.05
C LEU A 93 -4.90 0.02 24.78
N LYS A 94 -5.28 -0.93 25.66
CA LYS A 94 -6.43 -1.84 25.49
C LYS A 94 -6.39 -2.59 24.15
N LEU A 95 -5.21 -3.09 23.80
CA LEU A 95 -4.94 -3.83 22.58
C LEU A 95 -4.63 -5.29 22.89
N GLU A 96 -4.77 -6.13 21.87
CA GLU A 96 -4.37 -7.53 21.95
C GLU A 96 -2.82 -7.62 21.97
N PRO A 97 -2.21 -8.40 22.89
CA PRO A 97 -0.76 -8.50 23.02
C PRO A 97 -0.02 -8.94 21.75
N GLY A 98 -0.57 -9.90 21.01
CA GLY A 98 -0.05 -10.35 19.72
C GLY A 98 -0.02 -9.23 18.67
N TRP A 99 -1.05 -8.38 18.64
CA TRP A 99 -1.08 -7.20 17.78
C TRP A 99 0.04 -6.22 18.11
N VAL A 100 0.29 -5.96 19.40
CA VAL A 100 1.41 -5.11 19.83
C VAL A 100 2.74 -5.73 19.44
N ALA A 101 2.92 -7.03 19.66
CA ALA A 101 4.12 -7.75 19.27
C ALA A 101 4.36 -7.70 17.75
N GLU A 102 3.32 -7.83 16.93
CA GLU A 102 3.40 -7.71 15.47
C GLU A 102 3.85 -6.33 15.01
N VAL A 103 3.32 -5.28 15.64
CA VAL A 103 3.71 -3.91 15.32
C VAL A 103 5.15 -3.65 15.76
N LEU A 104 5.54 -4.08 16.97
CA LEU A 104 6.93 -3.95 17.44
C LEU A 104 7.93 -4.68 16.54
N ARG A 105 7.57 -5.82 15.95
CA ARG A 105 8.44 -6.50 14.97
C ARG A 105 8.77 -5.68 13.73
N LEU A 106 7.95 -4.67 13.39
CA LEU A 106 8.21 -3.80 12.23
C LEU A 106 9.49 -2.96 12.40
N THR A 107 10.00 -2.78 13.62
CA THR A 107 11.29 -2.09 13.85
C THR A 107 12.49 -2.88 13.31
N ARG A 108 12.31 -4.17 13.02
CA ARG A 108 13.34 -5.07 12.47
C ARG A 108 13.36 -5.12 10.93
N LEU A 109 12.46 -4.38 10.27
CA LEU A 109 12.45 -4.30 8.81
C LEU A 109 13.74 -3.64 8.30
N ALA A 110 14.21 -4.09 7.15
CA ALA A 110 15.33 -3.48 6.46
C ALA A 110 15.07 -1.97 6.22
N PRO A 111 16.06 -1.09 6.49
CA PRO A 111 15.87 0.36 6.42
C PRO A 111 15.39 0.86 5.06
N ASP A 112 15.86 0.26 3.97
CA ASP A 112 15.46 0.57 2.61
C ASP A 112 13.99 0.22 2.31
N ILE A 113 13.46 -0.83 2.94
CA ILE A 113 12.04 -1.19 2.88
C ILE A 113 11.21 -0.13 3.58
N VAL A 114 11.61 0.28 4.79
CA VAL A 114 10.95 1.35 5.54
C VAL A 114 10.95 2.64 4.71
N GLN A 115 12.10 3.03 4.16
CA GLN A 115 12.22 4.22 3.32
C GLN A 115 11.31 4.14 2.08
N ALA A 116 11.29 3.00 1.39
CA ALA A 116 10.43 2.82 0.23
C ALA A 116 8.94 2.93 0.57
N ILE A 117 8.52 2.44 1.74
CA ILE A 117 7.14 2.60 2.23
C ILE A 117 6.83 4.07 2.50
N LEU A 118 7.73 4.78 3.17
CA LEU A 118 7.58 6.21 3.48
C LEU A 118 7.54 7.06 2.21
N ASP A 119 8.29 6.69 1.17
CA ASP A 119 8.35 7.38 -0.11
C ASP A 119 7.20 7.03 -1.07
N GLY A 120 6.35 6.07 -0.73
CA GLY A 120 5.35 5.55 -1.66
C GLY A 120 5.98 4.80 -2.84
N ARG A 121 7.15 4.19 -2.66
CA ARG A 121 7.89 3.40 -3.66
C ARG A 121 7.83 1.89 -3.39
N GLN A 122 7.02 1.45 -2.43
CA GLN A 122 6.86 0.02 -2.13
C GLN A 122 6.23 -0.75 -3.32
N PRO A 123 6.51 -2.05 -3.45
CA PRO A 123 5.83 -2.91 -4.42
C PRO A 123 4.30 -2.87 -4.26
N ARG A 124 3.55 -2.88 -5.38
CA ARG A 124 2.08 -2.74 -5.37
C ARG A 124 1.34 -3.85 -4.61
N HIS A 125 1.95 -5.03 -4.49
CA HIS A 125 1.40 -6.17 -3.75
C HIS A 125 1.70 -6.10 -2.25
N LEU A 126 2.65 -5.25 -1.83
CA LEU A 126 3.02 -5.09 -0.43
C LEU A 126 1.87 -4.42 0.34
N ASN A 127 1.54 -5.00 1.49
CA ASN A 127 0.47 -4.52 2.35
C ASN A 127 0.81 -4.76 3.82
N LEU A 128 0.01 -4.19 4.73
CA LEU A 128 0.26 -4.27 6.17
C LEU A 128 0.27 -5.70 6.71
N HIS A 129 -0.52 -6.63 6.15
CA HIS A 129 -0.51 -8.04 6.57
C HIS A 129 0.80 -8.73 6.17
N ALA A 130 1.36 -8.40 5.00
CA ALA A 130 2.64 -8.91 4.54
C ALA A 130 3.76 -8.56 5.52
N ILE A 131 3.95 -7.26 5.81
CA ILE A 131 5.06 -6.79 6.65
C ILE A 131 4.92 -7.17 8.13
N ARG A 132 3.70 -7.50 8.59
CA ARG A 132 3.44 -8.00 9.94
C ARG A 132 3.63 -9.51 10.11
N GLY A 133 3.92 -10.22 9.02
CA GLY A 133 4.08 -11.67 9.02
C GLY A 133 2.79 -12.47 9.09
N ARG A 134 1.66 -11.90 8.62
CA ARG A 134 0.37 -12.62 8.55
C ARG A 134 0.22 -13.48 7.30
N GLN A 135 1.03 -13.22 6.28
CA GLN A 135 1.01 -13.99 5.02
C GLN A 135 2.13 -15.04 4.98
N ALA A 136 3.31 -14.69 5.49
CA ALA A 136 4.47 -15.55 5.66
C ALA A 136 5.31 -14.98 6.81
N ASP A 137 6.06 -15.82 7.51
CA ASP A 137 6.97 -15.33 8.55
C ASP A 137 8.03 -14.41 7.94
N VAL A 138 8.17 -13.22 8.52
CA VAL A 138 9.16 -12.23 8.05
C VAL A 138 10.51 -12.59 8.67
N PRO A 139 11.52 -12.97 7.87
CA PRO A 139 12.82 -13.36 8.38
C PRO A 139 13.52 -12.17 9.05
N VAL A 140 14.49 -12.46 9.92
CA VAL A 140 15.32 -11.42 10.56
C VAL A 140 16.38 -10.91 9.59
N ASP A 141 16.88 -11.79 8.70
CA ASP A 141 17.85 -11.44 7.68
C ASP A 141 17.26 -10.48 6.63
N TRP A 142 17.93 -9.36 6.40
CA TRP A 142 17.43 -8.31 5.51
C TRP A 142 17.43 -8.72 4.03
N GLU A 143 18.35 -9.58 3.61
CA GLU A 143 18.39 -10.07 2.23
C GLU A 143 17.20 -11.00 1.95
N GLU A 144 16.88 -11.88 2.90
CA GLU A 144 15.68 -12.70 2.84
C GLU A 144 14.39 -11.86 2.92
N GLN A 145 14.37 -10.81 3.75
CA GLN A 145 13.24 -9.88 3.81
C GLN A 145 12.99 -9.22 2.46
N ARG A 146 14.06 -8.73 1.81
CA ARG A 146 13.95 -8.09 0.49
C ARG A 146 13.37 -9.06 -0.54
N ARG A 147 13.91 -10.28 -0.60
CA ARG A 147 13.40 -11.33 -1.50
C ARG A 147 11.92 -11.64 -1.23
N LEU A 148 11.54 -11.84 0.02
CA LEU A 148 10.16 -12.18 0.42
C LEU A 148 9.18 -11.05 0.09
N LEU A 149 9.56 -9.81 0.35
CA LEU A 149 8.68 -8.64 0.24
C LEU A 149 8.72 -7.98 -1.16
N GLY A 150 9.42 -8.59 -2.13
CA GLY A 150 9.47 -8.13 -3.52
C GLY A 150 10.39 -6.92 -3.75
N PHE A 151 11.39 -6.73 -2.89
CA PHE A 151 12.44 -5.73 -3.06
C PHE A 151 13.65 -6.34 -3.75
N ARG A 152 14.37 -5.53 -4.52
CA ARG A 152 15.63 -5.95 -5.14
C ARG A 152 16.69 -6.11 -4.04
N PRO A 153 17.35 -7.27 -3.92
CA PRO A 153 18.48 -7.44 -3.00
C PRO A 153 19.60 -6.46 -3.36
N MET A 154 20.29 -5.93 -2.35
CA MET A 154 21.47 -5.11 -2.57
C MET A 154 22.61 -6.08 -2.90
N ALA A 155 23.18 -5.97 -4.09
CA ALA A 155 24.31 -6.79 -4.52
C ALA A 155 25.59 -6.43 -3.75
#